data_AF-A0A4V5N9N5-F1
#
_entry.id   AF-A0A4V5N9N5-F1
#
_cell.length_a   1.000
_cell.length_b   1.000
_cell.length_c   1.000
_cell.angle_alpha   90.00
_cell.angle_beta   90.00
_cell.angle_gamma   90.00
#
_symmetry.space_group_name_H-M   'P 1'
#
loop_
_entity.id
_entity.type
_entity.pdbx_description
1 polymer ?
#
loop_
_entity_poly.entity_id
_entity_poly.type
_entity_poly.pdbx_seq_one_letter_code
_entity_poly.pdbx_strand_id
1 'polypeptide(L)'
;WEKARAREKETREREARERIVRERLTKEKEAKEKIEKEVREKLEKDGVKPGGSSPTKPRPFAASSPTKKYEKPTAESYLGTEDEAHSFRPYDTPKRPAKMASQSSVSGYSESSYAASQSTARTTPPPSHRGPYSTKDPDKIVIKAVYLFNDLFPKPVAQLVSGVGSVTDGLIMCITTEGLFVDDDVRGVGQREWDVKAWGMKLVEVWCPLFAALAPSSAARNALKITHKDPLARFFSAGVKISQEETDLLVEKLHRSCKSSCGHLQSANASVHSSQQSAEVKAKGLHVLRASIRDTEGKKYVFVLEEAEGWKVAVGLQRLRRGSQVRALGVSGLPAADLKGILAITGWG
;
A
#
# COMPACT_ATOMS: atom_id res chain seq x y z
N TRP A 1 -11.80 56.12 5.59
CA TRP A 1 -10.50 55.91 4.91
C TRP A 1 -9.99 54.48 5.05
N GLU A 2 -10.15 53.80 6.19
CA GLU A 2 -9.57 52.45 6.40
C GLU A 2 -10.08 51.37 5.43
N LYS A 3 -11.37 51.42 5.08
CA LYS A 3 -11.97 50.53 4.07
C LYS A 3 -11.39 50.73 2.65
N ALA A 4 -10.85 51.91 2.33
CA ALA A 4 -10.22 52.17 1.04
C ALA A 4 -8.79 51.58 0.99
N ARG A 5 -8.01 51.71 2.08
CA ARG A 5 -6.69 51.08 2.22
C ARG A 5 -6.74 49.55 2.20
N ALA A 6 -7.80 48.96 2.77
CA ALA A 6 -7.98 47.50 2.75
C ALA A 6 -8.21 46.96 1.32
N ARG A 7 -8.99 47.68 0.50
CA ARG A 7 -9.26 47.29 -0.90
C ARG A 7 -8.01 47.42 -1.78
N GLU A 8 -7.19 48.45 -1.56
CA GLU A 8 -5.94 48.65 -2.30
C GLU A 8 -4.87 47.60 -1.94
N LYS A 9 -4.81 47.17 -0.69
CA LYS A 9 -3.92 46.07 -0.27
C LYS A 9 -4.35 44.74 -0.89
N GLU A 10 -5.66 44.47 -0.95
CA GLU A 10 -6.21 43.25 -1.55
C GLU A 10 -5.97 43.18 -3.06
N THR A 11 -6.11 44.29 -3.80
CA THR A 11 -5.83 44.32 -5.24
C THR A 11 -4.36 44.08 -5.52
N ARG A 12 -3.46 44.70 -4.74
CA ARG A 12 -2.00 44.50 -4.89
C ARG A 12 -1.57 43.07 -4.56
N GLU A 13 -2.19 42.43 -3.57
CA GLU A 13 -1.90 41.04 -3.22
C GLU A 13 -2.44 40.06 -4.29
N ARG A 14 -3.59 40.35 -4.88
CA ARG A 14 -4.15 39.56 -5.99
C ARG A 14 -3.26 39.64 -7.23
N GLU A 15 -2.80 40.84 -7.60
CA GLU A 15 -1.89 41.04 -8.73
C GLU A 15 -0.52 40.38 -8.50
N ALA A 16 0.00 40.39 -7.26
CA ALA A 16 1.24 39.69 -6.92
C ALA A 16 1.10 38.17 -7.07
N ARG A 17 -0.01 37.59 -6.60
CA ARG A 17 -0.30 36.15 -6.74
C ARG A 17 -0.47 35.76 -8.20
N GLU A 18 -1.17 36.57 -9.00
CA GLU A 18 -1.33 36.31 -10.44
C GLU A 18 -0.01 36.39 -11.21
N ARG A 19 0.90 37.31 -10.82
CA ARG A 19 2.23 37.41 -11.42
C ARG A 19 3.08 36.17 -11.13
N ILE A 20 3.04 35.66 -9.90
CA ILE A 20 3.76 34.44 -9.48
C ILE A 20 3.22 33.21 -10.24
N VAL A 21 1.91 33.10 -10.40
CA VAL A 21 1.29 31.99 -11.16
C VAL A 21 1.67 32.06 -12.64
N ARG A 22 1.65 33.26 -13.24
CA ARG A 22 2.05 33.45 -14.64
C ARG A 22 3.53 33.11 -14.86
N GLU A 23 4.40 33.48 -13.94
CA GLU A 23 5.84 33.15 -14.01
C GLU A 23 6.10 31.65 -13.84
N ARG A 24 5.36 30.96 -12.96
CA ARG A 24 5.45 29.48 -12.85
C ARG A 24 5.00 28.79 -14.13
N LEU A 25 3.90 29.26 -14.73
CA LEU A 25 3.39 28.69 -15.99
C LEU A 25 4.32 28.96 -17.17
N THR A 26 5.03 30.09 -17.23
CA THR A 26 6.03 30.33 -18.28
C THR A 26 7.26 29.45 -18.08
N LYS A 27 7.76 29.30 -16.84
CA LYS A 27 8.89 28.40 -16.55
C LYS A 27 8.57 26.93 -16.83
N GLU A 28 7.35 26.49 -16.55
CA GLU A 28 6.90 25.12 -16.86
C GLU A 28 6.80 24.87 -18.37
N LYS A 29 6.30 25.85 -19.14
CA LYS A 29 6.28 25.76 -20.62
C LYS A 29 7.68 25.71 -21.21
N GLU A 30 8.60 26.54 -20.72
CA GLU A 30 10.00 26.55 -21.17
C GLU A 30 10.72 25.24 -20.81
N ALA A 31 10.46 24.67 -19.61
CA ALA A 31 11.02 23.38 -19.21
C ALA A 31 10.50 22.24 -20.09
N LYS A 32 9.20 22.24 -20.41
CA LYS A 32 8.59 21.24 -21.29
C LYS A 32 9.15 21.34 -22.72
N GLU A 33 9.34 22.54 -23.24
CA GLU A 33 9.91 22.75 -24.58
C GLU A 33 11.38 22.30 -24.65
N LYS A 34 12.17 22.52 -23.58
CA LYS A 34 13.55 22.02 -23.51
C LYS A 34 13.60 20.49 -23.50
N ILE A 35 12.74 19.83 -22.72
CA ILE A 35 12.65 18.37 -22.68
C ILE A 35 12.22 17.83 -24.06
N GLU A 36 11.26 18.47 -24.72
CA GLU A 36 10.81 18.06 -26.06
C GLU A 36 11.90 18.21 -27.13
N LYS A 37 12.71 19.29 -27.05
CA LYS A 37 13.87 19.49 -27.94
C LYS A 37 14.96 18.44 -27.68
N GLU A 38 15.26 18.12 -26.43
CA GLU A 38 16.25 17.08 -26.08
C GLU A 38 15.82 15.68 -26.54
N VAL A 39 14.53 15.36 -26.40
CA VAL A 39 13.96 14.09 -26.90
C VAL A 39 14.01 14.04 -28.43
N ARG A 40 13.73 15.15 -29.12
CA ARG A 40 13.82 15.25 -30.58
C ARG A 40 15.26 15.09 -31.08
N GLU A 41 16.23 15.73 -30.44
CA GLU A 41 17.65 15.61 -30.80
C GLU A 41 18.17 14.18 -30.59
N LYS A 42 17.75 13.52 -29.50
CA LYS A 42 18.09 12.11 -29.23
C LYS A 42 17.49 11.16 -30.29
N LEU A 43 16.23 11.38 -30.68
CA LEU A 43 15.58 10.61 -31.75
C LEU A 43 16.23 10.81 -33.12
N GLU A 44 16.79 11.99 -33.41
CA GLU A 44 17.50 12.28 -34.65
C GLU A 44 18.92 11.65 -34.67
N LYS A 45 19.60 11.60 -33.52
CA LYS A 45 20.90 10.91 -33.35
C LYS A 45 20.80 9.39 -33.47
N ASP A 46 19.69 8.79 -33.07
CA ASP A 46 19.48 7.34 -33.08
C ASP A 46 19.02 6.79 -34.45
N GLY A 47 18.95 7.63 -35.50
CA GLY A 47 18.80 7.17 -36.89
C GLY A 47 17.49 6.42 -37.21
N VAL A 48 16.45 6.58 -36.38
CA VAL A 48 15.13 5.98 -36.62
C VAL A 48 14.26 6.96 -37.42
N LYS A 49 14.03 6.67 -38.71
CA LYS A 49 13.06 7.40 -39.54
C LYS A 49 11.62 7.09 -39.09
N PRO A 50 10.81 8.09 -38.66
CA PRO A 50 9.38 7.87 -38.48
C PRO A 50 8.65 8.04 -39.82
N GLY A 51 8.02 6.95 -40.27
CA GLY A 51 7.06 6.94 -41.38
C GLY A 51 5.85 7.82 -41.06
N GLY A 52 5.38 8.52 -42.08
CA GLY A 52 4.30 9.50 -41.97
C GLY A 52 2.94 8.88 -41.66
N SER A 53 2.24 9.48 -40.70
CA SER A 53 0.78 9.46 -40.65
C SER A 53 0.31 10.80 -40.08
N SER A 54 -0.42 11.54 -40.92
CA SER A 54 -0.98 12.87 -40.68
C SER A 54 -1.84 12.97 -39.40
N PRO A 55 -1.73 14.04 -38.60
CA PRO A 55 -2.74 14.39 -37.61
C PRO A 55 -3.65 15.51 -38.13
N THR A 56 -4.90 15.14 -38.40
CA THR A 56 -6.04 16.05 -38.54
C THR A 56 -6.24 16.89 -37.27
N LYS A 57 -6.35 18.21 -37.44
CA LYS A 57 -6.65 19.20 -36.38
C LYS A 57 -8.01 18.91 -35.71
N PRO A 58 -8.13 18.97 -34.37
CA PRO A 58 -9.40 19.21 -33.72
C PRO A 58 -9.66 20.72 -33.54
N ARG A 59 -10.85 21.16 -33.97
CA ARG A 59 -11.44 22.47 -33.63
C ARG A 59 -11.83 22.53 -32.15
N PRO A 60 -11.80 23.71 -31.50
CA PRO A 60 -12.27 23.85 -30.13
C PRO A 60 -13.80 23.95 -30.14
N PHE A 61 -14.48 23.00 -29.48
CA PHE A 61 -15.89 23.15 -29.12
C PHE A 61 -15.99 23.61 -27.67
N ALA A 62 -16.94 24.52 -27.49
CA ALA A 62 -17.14 25.35 -26.32
C ALA A 62 -17.46 24.55 -25.05
N ALA A 63 -16.91 25.07 -23.94
CA ALA A 63 -17.29 24.71 -22.60
C ALA A 63 -18.76 25.09 -22.34
N SER A 64 -19.54 24.16 -21.79
CA SER A 64 -20.79 24.49 -21.09
C SER A 64 -20.83 23.68 -19.79
N SER A 65 -20.41 24.34 -18.71
CA SER A 65 -20.59 23.87 -17.34
C SER A 65 -21.74 24.68 -16.72
N PRO A 66 -22.86 24.09 -16.30
CA PRO A 66 -23.81 24.78 -15.45
C PRO A 66 -23.24 24.82 -14.02
N THR A 67 -22.90 26.02 -13.57
CA THR A 67 -22.40 26.33 -12.23
C THR A 67 -23.51 26.13 -11.19
N LYS A 68 -23.42 25.07 -10.37
CA LYS A 68 -24.18 25.01 -9.13
C LYS A 68 -23.50 25.91 -8.09
N LYS A 69 -24.24 26.88 -7.57
CA LYS A 69 -23.86 27.74 -6.43
C LYS A 69 -23.54 26.85 -5.22
N TYR A 70 -22.34 27.02 -4.67
CA TYR A 70 -21.95 26.44 -3.39
C TYR A 70 -22.33 27.42 -2.27
N GLU A 71 -23.18 26.97 -1.34
CA GLU A 71 -23.46 27.68 -0.09
C GLU A 71 -22.36 27.36 0.93
N LYS A 72 -21.78 28.40 1.53
CA LYS A 72 -20.83 28.27 2.64
C LYS A 72 -21.59 27.90 3.91
N PRO A 73 -21.19 26.86 4.66
CA PRO A 73 -21.67 26.69 6.02
C PRO A 73 -21.05 27.79 6.90
N THR A 74 -21.90 28.66 7.44
CA THR A 74 -21.56 29.63 8.49
C THR A 74 -21.40 28.87 9.80
N ALA A 75 -20.19 28.87 10.34
CA ALA A 75 -19.91 28.38 11.68
C ALA A 75 -20.50 29.35 12.71
N GLU A 76 -21.35 28.85 13.60
CA GLU A 76 -21.69 29.52 14.86
C GLU A 76 -20.85 28.90 15.98
N SER A 77 -20.01 29.71 16.61
CA SER A 77 -19.31 29.38 17.84
C SER A 77 -20.26 29.60 19.02
N TYR A 78 -20.63 28.52 19.71
CA TYR A 78 -21.34 28.60 20.98
C TYR A 78 -20.42 29.20 22.06
N LEU A 79 -20.79 30.40 22.52
CA LEU A 79 -20.28 31.01 23.74
C LEU A 79 -21.17 30.56 24.90
N GLY A 80 -20.66 29.63 25.71
CA GLY A 80 -21.20 29.32 27.03
C GLY A 80 -20.31 29.98 28.08
N THR A 81 -20.88 30.93 28.81
CA THR A 81 -20.34 31.56 30.01
C THR A 81 -20.49 30.65 31.23
N GLU A 82 -19.70 30.96 32.26
CA GLU A 82 -19.85 30.60 33.68
C GLU A 82 -19.86 29.10 34.07
N ASP A 83 -18.76 28.60 34.62
CA ASP A 83 -18.55 28.67 36.08
C ASP A 83 -17.21 28.05 36.49
N GLU A 84 -16.58 28.72 37.43
CA GLU A 84 -15.24 28.48 37.93
C GLU A 84 -15.28 27.47 39.07
N ALA A 85 -15.03 26.18 38.80
CA ALA A 85 -14.68 25.21 39.83
C ALA A 85 -14.17 23.90 39.23
N HIS A 86 -13.24 23.26 39.94
CA HIS A 86 -12.77 21.88 39.77
C HIS A 86 -11.52 21.65 38.91
N SER A 87 -10.42 22.34 39.27
CA SER A 87 -9.09 21.76 39.06
C SER A 87 -8.89 20.57 40.01
N PHE A 88 -9.11 19.35 39.52
CA PHE A 88 -8.84 18.13 40.27
C PHE A 88 -7.32 17.85 40.28
N ARG A 89 -6.64 18.26 41.37
CA ARG A 89 -5.25 17.90 41.65
C ARG A 89 -5.21 16.77 42.69
N PRO A 90 -4.68 15.58 42.37
CA PRO A 90 -4.69 14.39 43.24
C PRO A 90 -3.94 14.48 44.60
N TYR A 91 -3.49 15.66 45.03
CA TYR A 91 -2.74 15.86 46.28
C TYR A 91 -3.34 16.92 47.22
N ASP A 92 -4.50 17.51 46.90
CA ASP A 92 -5.18 18.48 47.77
C ASP A 92 -6.13 17.80 48.78
N THR A 93 -5.61 16.86 49.57
CA THR A 93 -6.30 16.41 50.79
C THR A 93 -5.86 17.26 51.99
N PRO A 94 -6.80 17.85 52.77
CA PRO A 94 -6.46 18.75 53.86
C PRO A 94 -5.77 18.06 55.04
N LYS A 95 -4.73 18.72 55.57
CA LYS A 95 -4.00 18.40 56.81
C LYS A 95 -4.96 18.29 58.00
N ARG A 96 -4.95 17.14 58.70
CA ARG A 96 -5.60 16.99 60.02
C ARG A 96 -4.79 17.70 61.11
N PRO A 97 -5.42 18.35 62.10
CA PRO A 97 -4.73 19.10 63.14
C PRO A 97 -4.04 18.20 64.17
N ALA A 98 -2.92 18.72 64.66
CA ALA A 98 -2.04 18.13 65.66
C ALA A 98 -2.73 17.87 67.00
N LYS A 99 -2.48 16.70 67.60
CA LYS A 99 -2.58 16.49 69.05
C LYS A 99 -1.20 16.23 69.60
N MET A 100 -0.79 17.05 70.56
CA MET A 100 0.43 16.90 71.34
C MET A 100 0.26 15.89 72.48
N ALA A 101 1.35 15.14 72.70
CA ALA A 101 1.97 14.70 73.95
C ALA A 101 1.30 13.68 74.90
N SER A 102 1.97 12.53 75.04
CA SER A 102 2.54 12.02 76.32
C SER A 102 3.55 10.88 76.00
N GLN A 103 4.84 11.15 76.21
CA GLN A 103 5.72 10.58 77.25
C GLN A 103 6.24 9.13 77.01
N SER A 104 7.46 9.08 76.47
CA SER A 104 8.66 8.30 76.86
C SER A 104 8.54 6.89 77.46
N SER A 105 9.24 5.93 76.84
CA SER A 105 10.27 5.11 77.50
C SER A 105 11.21 4.47 76.47
N VAL A 106 12.40 4.15 76.97
CA VAL A 106 13.68 4.02 76.29
C VAL A 106 14.01 2.56 75.91
N SER A 107 15.11 2.39 75.18
CA SER A 107 15.81 1.15 74.76
C SER A 107 15.29 0.57 73.43
N GLY A 108 16.10 0.35 72.40
CA GLY A 108 17.56 0.29 72.34
C GLY A 108 18.00 -0.97 71.61
N TYR A 109 17.45 -1.25 70.41
CA TYR A 109 17.97 -2.30 69.54
C TYR A 109 17.81 -1.88 68.08
N SER A 110 18.90 -1.36 67.54
CA SER A 110 19.21 -1.42 66.11
C SER A 110 19.37 -2.89 65.74
N GLU A 111 18.35 -3.46 65.11
CA GLU A 111 18.52 -4.65 64.30
C GLU A 111 17.96 -4.34 62.91
N SER A 112 18.89 -4.33 61.98
CA SER A 112 18.71 -4.16 60.55
C SER A 112 17.49 -4.92 60.02
N SER A 113 16.56 -4.21 59.40
CA SER A 113 15.54 -4.79 58.51
C SER A 113 16.22 -5.36 57.27
N TYR A 114 16.87 -6.51 57.42
CA TYR A 114 17.36 -7.34 56.33
C TYR A 114 16.14 -8.03 55.71
N ALA A 115 15.40 -7.30 54.87
CA ALA A 115 14.49 -7.95 53.94
C ALA A 115 15.37 -8.71 52.95
N ALA A 116 15.37 -10.04 53.05
CA ALA A 116 16.11 -10.88 52.11
C ALA A 116 15.63 -10.53 50.69
N SER A 117 16.49 -9.87 49.90
CA SER A 117 16.30 -9.72 48.47
C SER A 117 16.25 -11.12 47.89
N GLN A 118 15.05 -11.68 47.72
CA GLN A 118 14.87 -12.81 46.84
C GLN A 118 15.47 -12.39 45.52
N SER A 119 16.56 -13.07 45.16
CA SER A 119 17.15 -12.99 43.84
C SER A 119 16.02 -13.29 42.86
N THR A 120 15.55 -12.28 42.13
CA THR A 120 14.75 -12.52 40.94
C THR A 120 15.72 -13.14 39.95
N ALA A 121 15.90 -14.46 40.06
CA ALA A 121 16.63 -15.24 39.10
C ALA A 121 16.17 -14.76 37.73
N ARG A 122 17.12 -14.44 36.86
CA ARG A 122 16.87 -13.99 35.49
C ARG A 122 16.16 -15.13 34.76
N THR A 123 14.84 -15.20 34.91
CA THR A 123 14.00 -16.12 34.16
C THR A 123 13.97 -15.58 32.75
N THR A 124 14.93 -15.97 31.92
CA THR A 124 14.68 -15.97 30.48
C THR A 124 13.47 -16.89 30.28
N PRO A 125 12.31 -16.36 29.85
CA PRO A 125 11.17 -17.22 29.55
C PRO A 125 11.63 -18.31 28.58
N PRO A 126 11.12 -19.54 28.71
CA PRO A 126 11.51 -20.63 27.82
C PRO A 126 11.34 -20.19 26.36
N PRO A 127 12.29 -20.51 25.46
CA PRO A 127 12.19 -20.14 24.05
C PRO A 127 10.82 -20.57 23.52
N SER A 128 10.01 -19.60 23.11
CA SER A 128 8.71 -19.89 22.55
C SER A 128 8.92 -20.67 21.26
N HIS A 129 8.61 -21.95 21.25
CA HIS A 129 8.46 -22.77 20.03
C HIS A 129 7.19 -22.35 19.27
N ARG A 130 7.02 -21.05 19.05
CA ARG A 130 6.01 -20.55 18.13
C ARG A 130 6.58 -20.82 16.74
N GLY A 131 6.00 -21.80 16.04
CA GLY A 131 6.25 -21.99 14.62
C GLY A 131 5.86 -20.73 13.82
N PRO A 132 6.12 -20.71 12.51
CA PRO A 132 5.75 -19.58 11.66
C PRO A 132 4.29 -19.18 11.88
N TYR A 133 4.02 -17.88 11.99
CA TYR A 133 2.67 -17.37 12.14
C TYR A 133 1.73 -17.90 11.05
N SER A 134 0.56 -18.38 11.46
CA SER A 134 -0.52 -18.83 10.59
C SER A 134 -1.85 -18.44 11.20
N THR A 135 -2.83 -18.14 10.34
CA THR A 135 -4.17 -17.73 10.75
C THR A 135 -5.23 -18.54 10.02
N LYS A 136 -6.30 -18.86 10.76
CA LYS A 136 -7.51 -19.52 10.22
C LYS A 136 -8.44 -18.52 9.54
N ASP A 137 -8.25 -17.22 9.78
CA ASP A 137 -9.12 -16.19 9.24
C ASP A 137 -8.90 -16.07 7.72
N PRO A 138 -9.96 -16.21 6.90
CA PRO A 138 -9.84 -16.14 5.44
C PRO A 138 -9.57 -14.72 4.94
N ASP A 139 -9.84 -13.71 5.75
CA ASP A 139 -9.67 -12.29 5.43
C ASP A 139 -8.26 -11.78 5.72
N LYS A 140 -7.52 -12.49 6.58
CA LYS A 140 -6.14 -12.19 6.90
C LYS A 140 -5.22 -12.99 5.99
N ILE A 141 -4.54 -12.28 5.11
CA ILE A 141 -3.63 -12.85 4.14
C ILE A 141 -2.22 -12.70 4.68
N VAL A 142 -1.54 -13.79 5.03
CA VAL A 142 -0.16 -13.72 5.53
C VAL A 142 0.76 -13.35 4.37
N ILE A 143 1.58 -12.31 4.56
CA ILE A 143 2.49 -11.80 3.53
C ILE A 143 3.95 -11.88 4.00
N LYS A 144 4.83 -12.20 3.06
CA LYS A 144 6.28 -12.27 3.31
C LYS A 144 6.92 -10.89 3.27
N ALA A 145 6.47 -10.04 2.36
CA ALA A 145 6.99 -8.69 2.23
C ALA A 145 6.03 -7.77 1.45
N VAL A 146 6.19 -6.47 1.67
CA VAL A 146 5.65 -5.39 0.85
C VAL A 146 6.79 -4.50 0.39
N TYR A 147 6.78 -4.15 -0.90
CA TYR A 147 7.74 -3.24 -1.51
C TYR A 147 7.01 -2.07 -2.14
N LEU A 148 7.55 -0.87 -1.98
CA LEU A 148 7.08 0.33 -2.65
C LEU A 148 8.02 0.66 -3.80
N PHE A 149 7.50 0.71 -5.02
CA PHE A 149 8.21 1.18 -6.21
C PHE A 149 7.64 2.52 -6.67
N ASN A 150 8.46 3.26 -7.41
CA ASN A 150 8.13 4.51 -8.10
C ASN A 150 8.72 4.41 -9.52
N ASP A 151 8.12 5.08 -10.51
CA ASP A 151 8.60 5.07 -11.89
C ASP A 151 9.98 5.73 -12.08
N LEU A 152 10.44 6.52 -11.11
CA LEU A 152 11.74 7.20 -11.16
C LEU A 152 12.94 6.28 -10.94
N PHE A 153 12.76 5.16 -10.23
CA PHE A 153 13.87 4.28 -9.84
C PHE A 153 13.54 2.80 -10.05
N PRO A 154 14.47 2.01 -10.60
CA PRO A 154 14.24 0.57 -10.79
C PRO A 154 14.25 -0.21 -9.46
N LYS A 155 14.82 0.35 -8.39
CA LYS A 155 14.87 -0.27 -7.06
C LYS A 155 13.67 0.15 -6.20
N PRO A 156 13.21 -0.69 -5.26
CA PRO A 156 12.16 -0.30 -4.33
C PRO A 156 12.63 0.90 -3.48
N VAL A 157 11.73 1.88 -3.33
CA VAL A 157 11.90 3.09 -2.53
C VAL A 157 11.83 2.75 -1.04
N ALA A 158 10.96 1.81 -0.68
CA ALA A 158 10.81 1.31 0.68
C ALA A 158 10.47 -0.18 0.65
N GLN A 159 10.73 -0.87 1.75
CA GLN A 159 10.35 -2.27 1.94
C GLN A 159 9.93 -2.54 3.39
N LEU A 160 9.00 -3.47 3.56
CA LEU A 160 8.60 -4.06 4.82
C LEU A 160 8.66 -5.57 4.66
N VAL A 161 9.51 -6.24 5.43
CA VAL A 161 9.73 -7.69 5.31
C VAL A 161 9.34 -8.35 6.64
N SER A 162 8.54 -9.41 6.56
CA SER A 162 8.13 -10.20 7.70
C SER A 162 9.35 -10.75 8.46
N GLY A 163 9.33 -10.65 9.80
CA GLY A 163 10.41 -11.10 10.68
C GLY A 163 11.69 -10.24 10.67
N VAL A 164 11.66 -9.07 10.04
CA VAL A 164 12.82 -8.17 9.96
C VAL A 164 12.58 -6.87 10.74
N GLY A 165 13.56 -6.50 11.58
CA GLY A 165 13.52 -5.26 12.34
C GLY A 165 12.42 -5.30 13.41
N SER A 166 11.47 -4.38 13.33
CA SER A 166 10.33 -4.31 14.26
C SER A 166 9.13 -5.15 13.80
N VAL A 167 9.18 -5.74 12.61
CA VAL A 167 8.07 -6.49 12.03
C VAL A 167 8.15 -7.95 12.46
N THR A 168 7.07 -8.50 13.00
CA THR A 168 7.01 -9.92 13.35
C THR A 168 6.79 -10.81 12.13
N ASP A 169 6.76 -12.12 12.37
CA ASP A 169 6.40 -13.12 11.38
C ASP A 169 4.91 -13.08 10.99
N GLY A 170 4.04 -12.39 11.76
CA GLY A 170 2.62 -12.26 11.46
C GLY A 170 2.26 -10.97 10.74
N LEU A 171 3.06 -10.60 9.73
CA LEU A 171 2.70 -9.54 8.81
C LEU A 171 1.54 -10.01 7.91
N ILE A 172 0.43 -9.30 7.96
CA ILE A 172 -0.79 -9.64 7.23
C ILE A 172 -1.24 -8.49 6.33
N MET A 173 -1.95 -8.85 5.27
CA MET A 173 -2.71 -7.94 4.43
C MET A 173 -4.18 -8.33 4.44
N CYS A 174 -5.07 -7.37 4.65
CA CYS A 174 -6.52 -7.54 4.55
C CYS A 174 -7.05 -6.80 3.33
N ILE A 175 -7.71 -7.52 2.42
CA ILE A 175 -8.37 -6.91 1.25
C ILE A 175 -9.85 -6.72 1.56
N THR A 176 -10.28 -5.46 1.60
CA THR A 176 -11.65 -5.04 1.93
C THR A 176 -12.25 -4.24 0.77
N THR A 177 -13.47 -3.73 0.95
CA THR A 177 -14.09 -2.78 0.00
C THR A 177 -13.44 -1.40 -0.01
N GLU A 178 -12.68 -1.06 1.05
CA GLU A 178 -12.04 0.25 1.21
C GLU A 178 -10.59 0.28 0.74
N GLY A 179 -9.97 -0.88 0.55
CA GLY A 179 -8.57 -0.98 0.14
C GLY A 179 -7.87 -2.24 0.64
N LEU A 180 -6.54 -2.19 0.56
CA LEU A 180 -5.61 -3.17 1.10
C LEU A 180 -5.02 -2.57 2.37
N PHE A 181 -5.18 -3.25 3.49
CA PHE A 181 -4.69 -2.79 4.79
C PHE A 181 -3.62 -3.74 5.29
N VAL A 182 -2.51 -3.21 5.80
CA VAL A 182 -1.37 -3.99 6.28
C VAL A 182 -1.26 -3.84 7.79
N ASP A 183 -1.21 -4.96 8.49
CA ASP A 183 -1.11 -5.01 9.94
C ASP A 183 -0.06 -6.05 10.36
N ASP A 184 0.53 -5.86 11.54
CA ASP A 184 1.28 -6.88 12.27
C ASP A 184 0.34 -7.52 13.29
N ASP A 185 -0.20 -8.69 12.98
CA ASP A 185 -1.26 -9.33 13.80
C ASP A 185 -0.74 -9.82 15.15
N VAL A 186 0.55 -10.13 15.25
CA VAL A 186 1.17 -10.58 16.51
C VAL A 186 1.26 -9.43 17.49
N ARG A 187 1.64 -8.23 17.00
CA ARG A 187 1.76 -7.03 17.82
C ARG A 187 0.46 -6.26 17.93
N GLY A 188 -0.52 -6.53 17.07
CA GLY A 188 -1.75 -5.74 16.93
C GLY A 188 -1.48 -4.31 16.44
N VAL A 189 -0.41 -4.10 15.67
CA VAL A 189 0.02 -2.77 15.20
C VAL A 189 -0.27 -2.65 13.71
N GLY A 190 -1.07 -1.65 13.34
CA GLY A 190 -1.32 -1.35 11.94
C GLY A 190 -0.13 -0.65 11.28
N GLN A 191 0.29 -1.16 10.14
CA GLN A 191 1.38 -0.64 9.31
C GLN A 191 0.78 0.34 8.28
N ARG A 192 0.14 1.40 8.78
CA ARG A 192 -0.78 2.26 8.01
C ARG A 192 -0.13 3.00 6.85
N GLU A 193 1.18 3.19 6.91
CA GLU A 193 1.96 3.76 5.82
C GLU A 193 2.05 2.83 4.59
N TRP A 194 1.71 1.55 4.75
CA TRP A 194 1.63 0.55 3.69
C TRP A 194 0.20 0.30 3.17
N ASP A 195 -0.80 0.96 3.76
CA ASP A 195 -2.19 0.83 3.35
C ASP A 195 -2.41 1.42 1.95
N VAL A 196 -3.17 0.72 1.11
CA VAL A 196 -3.54 1.15 -0.24
C VAL A 196 -5.05 1.34 -0.31
N LYS A 197 -5.50 2.60 -0.34
CA LYS A 197 -6.93 2.94 -0.35
C LYS A 197 -7.56 2.78 -1.73
N ALA A 198 -8.74 2.16 -1.79
CA ALA A 198 -9.52 1.83 -2.98
C ALA A 198 -9.74 3.03 -3.93
N TRP A 199 -10.08 4.20 -3.40
CA TRP A 199 -10.34 5.40 -4.20
C TRP A 199 -9.11 5.89 -4.98
N GLY A 200 -7.91 5.58 -4.48
CA GLY A 200 -6.63 5.91 -5.10
C GLY A 200 -6.10 4.82 -6.04
N MET A 201 -6.74 3.65 -6.12
CA MET A 201 -6.24 2.54 -6.93
C MET A 201 -6.57 2.71 -8.41
N LYS A 202 -5.59 2.39 -9.27
CA LYS A 202 -5.75 2.37 -10.74
C LYS A 202 -5.88 0.95 -11.26
N LEU A 203 -4.98 0.08 -10.82
CA LEU A 203 -4.82 -1.27 -11.36
C LEU A 203 -4.30 -2.19 -10.25
N VAL A 204 -4.87 -3.40 -10.17
CA VAL A 204 -4.29 -4.50 -9.40
C VAL A 204 -3.92 -5.63 -10.34
N GLU A 205 -2.64 -6.01 -10.31
CA GLU A 205 -2.12 -7.13 -11.08
C GLU A 205 -1.80 -8.29 -10.15
N VAL A 206 -2.17 -9.51 -10.56
CA VAL A 206 -1.93 -10.71 -9.76
C VAL A 206 -1.13 -11.73 -10.55
N TRP A 207 -0.14 -12.32 -9.88
CA TRP A 207 0.54 -13.52 -10.31
C TRP A 207 0.16 -14.71 -9.43
N CYS A 208 -0.29 -15.78 -10.08
CA CYS A 208 -0.39 -17.11 -9.51
C CYS A 208 0.32 -18.07 -10.48
N PRO A 209 1.33 -18.84 -10.05
CA PRO A 209 2.11 -19.69 -10.95
C PRO A 209 1.25 -20.75 -11.65
N LEU A 210 0.33 -21.40 -10.93
CA LEU A 210 -0.54 -22.43 -11.48
C LEU A 210 -1.59 -21.84 -12.43
N PHE A 211 -2.17 -20.70 -12.08
CA PHE A 211 -3.16 -20.03 -12.92
C PHE A 211 -2.53 -19.45 -14.19
N ALA A 212 -1.31 -18.91 -14.10
CA ALA A 212 -0.56 -18.43 -15.25
C ALA A 212 -0.16 -19.56 -16.19
N ALA A 213 0.13 -20.76 -15.66
CA ALA A 213 0.43 -21.94 -16.47
C ALA A 213 -0.77 -22.43 -17.31
N LEU A 214 -2.00 -22.08 -16.94
CA LEU A 214 -3.19 -22.34 -17.74
C LEU A 214 -3.29 -21.42 -18.97
N ALA A 215 -2.57 -20.29 -18.98
CA ALA A 215 -2.57 -19.38 -20.11
C ALA A 215 -1.65 -19.91 -21.23
N PRO A 216 -2.07 -19.83 -22.51
CA PRO A 216 -1.23 -20.28 -23.61
C PRO A 216 0.04 -19.42 -23.73
N SER A 217 1.19 -20.08 -23.94
CA SER A 217 2.47 -19.41 -24.09
C SER A 217 2.46 -18.43 -25.27
N SER A 218 3.35 -17.43 -25.28
CA SER A 218 3.48 -16.51 -26.42
C SER A 218 3.74 -17.24 -27.75
N ALA A 219 4.53 -18.31 -27.73
CA ALA A 219 4.78 -19.16 -28.90
C ALA A 219 3.49 -19.89 -29.36
N ALA A 220 2.74 -20.46 -28.42
CA ALA A 220 1.46 -21.10 -28.72
C ALA A 220 0.43 -20.10 -29.27
N ARG A 221 0.39 -18.87 -28.74
CA ARG A 221 -0.48 -17.79 -29.21
C ARG A 221 -0.18 -17.37 -30.64
N ASN A 222 1.10 -17.27 -31.00
CA ASN A 222 1.55 -16.93 -32.36
C ASN A 222 1.27 -18.07 -33.34
N ALA A 223 1.54 -19.32 -32.94
CA ALA A 223 1.29 -20.50 -33.77
C ALA A 223 -0.21 -20.69 -34.08
N LEU A 224 -1.08 -20.46 -33.08
CA LEU A 224 -2.52 -20.70 -33.22
C LEU A 224 -3.32 -19.47 -33.68
N LYS A 225 -2.68 -18.31 -33.90
CA LYS A 225 -3.37 -17.01 -34.15
C LYS A 225 -4.45 -16.69 -33.10
N ILE A 226 -4.28 -17.16 -31.86
CA ILE A 226 -5.26 -17.07 -30.75
C ILE A 226 -5.21 -15.71 -30.03
N THR A 227 -4.28 -14.83 -30.40
CA THR A 227 -3.81 -13.66 -29.63
C THR A 227 -4.91 -12.73 -29.09
N HIS A 228 -6.08 -12.65 -29.72
CA HIS A 228 -7.15 -11.75 -29.30
C HIS A 228 -8.41 -12.43 -28.73
N LYS A 229 -8.57 -13.76 -28.88
CA LYS A 229 -9.83 -14.43 -28.50
C LYS A 229 -9.81 -15.01 -27.09
N ASP A 230 -8.68 -15.52 -26.62
CA ASP A 230 -8.60 -16.15 -25.30
C ASP A 230 -8.60 -15.10 -24.16
N PRO A 231 -9.62 -15.09 -23.28
CA PRO A 231 -9.68 -14.17 -22.15
C PRO A 231 -8.51 -14.32 -21.17
N LEU A 232 -7.99 -15.53 -20.97
CA LEU A 232 -6.91 -15.80 -20.02
C LEU A 232 -5.56 -15.30 -20.55
N ALA A 233 -5.33 -15.46 -21.86
CA ALA A 233 -4.17 -14.85 -22.53
C ALA A 233 -4.19 -13.32 -22.43
N ARG A 234 -5.36 -12.71 -22.65
CA ARG A 234 -5.54 -11.26 -22.51
C ARG A 234 -5.30 -10.81 -21.07
N PHE A 235 -5.72 -11.61 -20.09
CA PHE A 235 -5.54 -11.29 -18.66
C PHE A 235 -4.09 -11.00 -18.31
N PHE A 236 -3.14 -11.78 -18.82
CA PHE A 236 -1.71 -11.60 -18.58
C PHE A 236 -1.00 -10.70 -19.61
N SER A 237 -1.74 -10.05 -20.50
CA SER A 237 -1.18 -9.18 -21.54
C SER A 237 -1.28 -7.72 -21.13
N ALA A 238 -0.14 -7.04 -21.05
CA ALA A 238 -0.07 -5.62 -20.70
C ALA A 238 -0.86 -4.76 -21.69
N GLY A 239 -1.62 -3.78 -21.17
CA GLY A 239 -2.33 -2.78 -21.98
C GLY A 239 -3.60 -3.26 -22.68
N VAL A 240 -3.98 -4.54 -22.54
CA VAL A 240 -5.22 -5.06 -23.11
C VAL A 240 -6.40 -4.77 -22.19
N LYS A 241 -7.44 -4.12 -22.73
CA LYS A 241 -8.69 -3.88 -21.99
C LYS A 241 -9.54 -5.15 -22.00
N ILE A 242 -10.00 -5.55 -20.82
CA ILE A 242 -10.91 -6.67 -20.59
C ILE A 242 -12.20 -6.09 -20.02
N SER A 243 -13.34 -6.64 -20.41
CA SER A 243 -14.62 -6.19 -19.86
C SER A 243 -14.69 -6.50 -18.36
N GLN A 244 -15.54 -5.77 -17.65
CA GLN A 244 -15.68 -5.96 -16.20
C GLN A 244 -16.19 -7.38 -15.87
N GLU A 245 -17.16 -7.86 -16.64
CA GLU A 245 -17.75 -9.20 -16.50
C GLU A 245 -16.73 -10.31 -16.77
N GLU A 246 -15.95 -10.21 -17.85
CA GLU A 246 -14.87 -11.18 -18.14
C GLU A 246 -13.82 -11.19 -17.02
N THR A 247 -13.51 -10.03 -16.47
CA THR A 247 -12.57 -9.91 -15.34
C THR A 247 -13.13 -10.61 -14.10
N ASP A 248 -14.43 -10.48 -13.81
CA ASP A 248 -15.08 -11.18 -12.67
C ASP A 248 -14.99 -12.71 -12.83
N LEU A 249 -15.26 -13.22 -14.03
CA LEU A 249 -15.12 -14.65 -14.34
C LEU A 249 -13.68 -15.14 -14.19
N LEU A 250 -12.70 -14.33 -14.61
CA LEU A 250 -11.27 -14.68 -14.49
C LEU A 250 -10.81 -14.67 -13.03
N VAL A 251 -11.25 -13.71 -12.22
CA VAL A 251 -10.94 -13.66 -10.78
C VAL A 251 -11.61 -14.84 -10.06
N GLU A 252 -12.82 -15.22 -10.44
CA GLU A 252 -13.47 -16.42 -9.92
C GLU A 252 -12.75 -17.71 -10.33
N LYS A 253 -12.29 -17.81 -11.58
CA LYS A 253 -11.46 -18.93 -12.05
C LYS A 253 -10.12 -18.99 -11.30
N LEU A 254 -9.50 -17.84 -11.04
CA LEU A 254 -8.31 -17.71 -10.21
C LEU A 254 -8.59 -18.23 -8.79
N HIS A 255 -9.68 -17.80 -8.16
CA HIS A 255 -10.08 -18.29 -6.83
C HIS A 255 -10.21 -19.82 -6.80
N ARG A 256 -10.95 -20.40 -7.76
CA ARG A 256 -11.10 -21.85 -7.87
C ARG A 256 -9.74 -22.56 -8.00
N SER A 257 -8.90 -22.08 -8.91
CA SER A 257 -7.55 -22.64 -9.16
C SER A 257 -6.65 -22.55 -7.94
N CYS A 258 -6.62 -21.42 -7.24
CA CYS A 258 -5.80 -21.24 -6.06
C CYS A 258 -6.31 -22.11 -4.91
N LYS A 259 -7.63 -22.18 -4.71
CA LYS A 259 -8.22 -22.94 -3.62
C LYS A 259 -8.02 -24.46 -3.78
N SER A 260 -8.10 -24.97 -5.00
CA SER A 260 -7.88 -26.41 -5.27
C SER A 260 -6.40 -26.78 -5.25
N SER A 261 -5.55 -25.96 -5.87
CA SER A 261 -4.22 -26.42 -6.30
C SER A 261 -3.08 -25.73 -5.56
N CYS A 262 -3.20 -24.44 -5.23
CA CYS A 262 -2.13 -23.68 -4.55
C CYS A 262 -2.00 -24.04 -3.06
N GLY A 263 -3.08 -24.48 -2.41
CA GLY A 263 -3.07 -24.90 -1.01
C GLY A 263 -2.54 -26.31 -0.75
N HIS A 264 -2.46 -27.16 -1.78
CA HIS A 264 -2.10 -28.59 -1.64
C HIS A 264 -0.66 -28.92 -2.06
N LEU A 265 0.04 -28.00 -2.73
CA LEU A 265 1.40 -28.21 -3.21
C LEU A 265 2.48 -28.17 -2.12
N GLN A 266 2.12 -27.85 -0.87
CA GLN A 266 3.02 -27.98 0.29
C GLN A 266 3.54 -29.42 0.50
N SER A 267 2.86 -30.45 -0.04
CA SER A 267 3.26 -31.85 0.17
C SER A 267 4.21 -32.41 -0.89
N ALA A 268 4.33 -31.80 -2.08
CA ALA A 268 5.24 -32.29 -3.13
C ALA A 268 6.70 -31.82 -2.94
N ASN A 269 6.93 -30.75 -2.16
CA ASN A 269 8.26 -30.16 -1.93
C ASN A 269 8.85 -30.47 -0.54
N ALA A 270 8.18 -31.25 0.31
CA ALA A 270 8.72 -31.68 1.60
C ALA A 270 9.75 -32.83 1.51
N SER A 271 10.04 -33.37 0.32
CA SER A 271 10.99 -34.48 0.14
C SER A 271 12.40 -34.09 -0.35
N VAL A 272 12.70 -32.80 -0.55
CA VAL A 272 14.02 -32.39 -1.05
C VAL A 272 14.77 -31.58 0.01
N HIS A 273 15.24 -32.28 1.05
CA HIS A 273 16.44 -31.85 1.75
C HIS A 273 17.68 -32.36 1.00
N SER A 274 18.69 -31.49 0.94
CA SER A 274 20.06 -31.67 0.43
C SER A 274 20.24 -31.83 -1.10
N SER A 275 20.59 -30.73 -1.76
CA SER A 275 21.88 -30.57 -2.45
C SER A 275 21.96 -29.18 -3.09
N GLN A 276 23.11 -28.53 -2.96
CA GLN A 276 23.43 -27.22 -3.50
C GLN A 276 23.03 -27.11 -4.99
N GLN A 277 21.99 -26.34 -5.32
CA GLN A 277 21.69 -25.97 -6.71
C GLN A 277 21.02 -24.58 -6.78
N SER A 278 21.69 -23.71 -7.54
CA SER A 278 21.44 -22.30 -7.84
C SER A 278 19.99 -21.85 -7.99
N ALA A 279 19.66 -20.75 -7.30
CA ALA A 279 18.95 -19.52 -7.69
C ALA A 279 17.80 -19.49 -8.72
N GLU A 280 17.32 -20.60 -9.28
CA GLU A 280 16.24 -20.63 -10.30
C GLU A 280 14.94 -21.26 -9.78
N VAL A 281 14.92 -21.63 -8.48
CA VAL A 281 13.84 -22.40 -7.83
C VAL A 281 13.08 -21.60 -6.76
N LYS A 282 13.51 -20.39 -6.38
CA LYS A 282 12.84 -19.60 -5.31
C LYS A 282 11.48 -19.02 -5.69
N ALA A 283 11.21 -18.83 -6.98
CA ALA A 283 9.89 -18.37 -7.45
C ALA A 283 8.81 -19.49 -7.49
N LYS A 284 9.19 -20.77 -7.32
CA LYS A 284 8.22 -21.88 -7.32
C LYS A 284 7.41 -21.84 -6.02
N GLY A 285 6.18 -21.35 -6.10
CA GLY A 285 5.25 -21.29 -4.96
C GLY A 285 5.05 -19.89 -4.35
N LEU A 286 5.53 -18.82 -5.00
CA LEU A 286 5.22 -17.45 -4.58
C LEU A 286 4.10 -16.85 -5.42
N HIS A 287 3.15 -16.23 -4.74
CA HIS A 287 2.16 -15.35 -5.35
C HIS A 287 2.64 -13.92 -5.22
N VAL A 288 2.32 -13.09 -6.21
CA VAL A 288 2.66 -11.68 -6.21
C VAL A 288 1.42 -10.87 -6.53
N LEU A 289 1.14 -9.84 -5.74
CA LEU A 289 0.12 -8.85 -6.04
C LEU A 289 0.79 -7.49 -6.21
N ARG A 290 0.52 -6.79 -7.31
CA ARG A 290 1.00 -5.43 -7.57
C ARG A 290 -0.18 -4.48 -7.65
N ALA A 291 -0.26 -3.51 -6.73
CA ALA A 291 -1.27 -2.47 -6.73
C ALA A 291 -0.65 -1.14 -7.20
N SER A 292 -1.14 -0.61 -8.32
CA SER A 292 -0.75 0.70 -8.84
C SER A 292 -1.76 1.77 -8.40
N ILE A 293 -1.28 2.90 -7.90
CA ILE A 293 -2.14 4.02 -7.50
C ILE A 293 -2.17 5.14 -8.54
N ARG A 294 -3.13 6.06 -8.38
CA ARG A 294 -3.35 7.25 -9.23
C ARG A 294 -2.59 8.45 -8.67
N ASP A 295 -1.27 8.37 -8.67
CA ASP A 295 -0.41 9.47 -8.26
C ASP A 295 0.48 9.94 -9.40
N THR A 296 1.11 11.10 -9.20
CA THR A 296 2.07 11.68 -10.15
C THR A 296 3.41 10.94 -10.15
N GLU A 297 3.69 10.19 -9.09
CA GLU A 297 4.92 9.45 -8.87
C GLU A 297 4.85 8.00 -9.41
N GLY A 298 3.67 7.54 -9.86
CA GLY A 298 3.50 6.18 -10.36
C GLY A 298 3.80 5.11 -9.31
N LYS A 299 3.39 5.33 -8.05
CA LYS A 299 3.66 4.39 -6.96
C LYS A 299 2.99 3.04 -7.20
N LYS A 300 3.76 1.99 -6.93
CA LYS A 300 3.33 0.60 -7.07
C LYS A 300 3.71 -0.16 -5.80
N TYR A 301 2.72 -0.72 -5.13
CA TYR A 301 2.90 -1.59 -3.98
C TYR A 301 2.95 -3.03 -4.47
N VAL A 302 4.02 -3.75 -4.14
CA VAL A 302 4.23 -5.15 -4.52
C VAL A 302 4.23 -5.99 -3.25
N PHE A 303 3.26 -6.88 -3.16
CA PHE A 303 3.08 -7.82 -2.06
C PHE A 303 3.56 -9.20 -2.49
N VAL A 304 4.42 -9.82 -1.69
CA VAL A 304 4.92 -11.19 -1.90
C VAL A 304 4.23 -12.10 -0.90
N LEU A 305 3.61 -13.16 -1.40
CA LEU A 305 2.79 -14.07 -0.61
C LEU A 305 3.21 -15.52 -0.85
N GLU A 306 2.95 -16.37 0.14
CA GLU A 306 3.07 -17.82 -0.03
C GLU A 306 1.91 -18.41 -0.84
N GLU A 307 2.15 -19.59 -1.42
CA GLU A 307 1.19 -20.32 -2.23
C GLU A 307 -0.15 -20.55 -1.53
N ALA A 308 -0.09 -20.91 -0.23
CA ALA A 308 -1.27 -21.21 0.58
C ALA A 308 -2.22 -20.01 0.77
N GLU A 309 -1.71 -18.79 0.63
CA GLU A 309 -2.45 -17.55 0.85
C GLU A 309 -3.08 -17.02 -0.45
N GLY A 310 -2.70 -17.60 -1.61
CA GLY A 310 -3.11 -17.12 -2.93
C GLY A 310 -4.61 -17.16 -3.21
N TRP A 311 -5.35 -18.07 -2.58
CA TRP A 311 -6.81 -18.13 -2.76
C TRP A 311 -7.53 -17.00 -2.01
N LYS A 312 -7.01 -16.57 -0.85
CA LYS A 312 -7.55 -15.46 -0.08
C LYS A 312 -7.43 -14.14 -0.85
N VAL A 313 -6.35 -13.97 -1.62
CA VAL A 313 -6.18 -12.82 -2.52
C VAL A 313 -7.32 -12.73 -3.53
N ALA A 314 -7.69 -13.84 -4.15
CA ALA A 314 -8.76 -13.87 -5.13
C ALA A 314 -10.12 -13.53 -4.50
N VAL A 315 -10.42 -14.07 -3.32
CA VAL A 315 -11.64 -13.72 -2.55
C VAL A 315 -11.65 -12.22 -2.19
N GLY A 316 -10.51 -11.71 -1.72
CA GLY A 316 -10.31 -10.30 -1.42
C GLY A 316 -10.59 -9.40 -2.63
N LEU A 317 -10.10 -9.77 -3.81
CA LEU A 317 -10.33 -9.01 -5.04
C LEU A 317 -11.79 -9.01 -5.48
N GLN A 318 -12.48 -10.15 -5.33
CA GLN A 318 -13.92 -10.21 -5.57
C GLN A 318 -14.70 -9.26 -4.64
N ARG A 319 -14.25 -9.10 -3.40
CA ARG A 319 -14.84 -8.14 -2.44
C ARG A 319 -14.51 -6.70 -2.81
N LEU A 320 -13.23 -6.39 -3.03
CA LEU A 320 -12.76 -5.05 -3.39
C LEU A 320 -13.51 -4.51 -4.61
N ARG A 321 -13.63 -5.32 -5.67
CA ARG A 321 -14.31 -4.89 -6.92
C ARG A 321 -15.81 -4.61 -6.78
N ARG A 322 -16.46 -5.17 -5.75
CA ARG A 322 -17.87 -4.87 -5.43
C ARG A 322 -18.01 -3.64 -4.52
N GLY A 323 -16.91 -3.06 -4.06
CA GLY A 323 -16.90 -1.88 -3.21
C GLY A 323 -17.25 -0.59 -3.96
N SER A 324 -18.02 0.29 -3.33
CA SER A 324 -18.47 1.58 -3.90
C SER A 324 -17.35 2.62 -4.07
N GLN A 325 -16.25 2.48 -3.32
CA GLN A 325 -15.10 3.39 -3.39
C GLN A 325 -14.24 3.15 -4.64
N VAL A 326 -14.42 2.01 -5.30
CA VAL A 326 -13.63 1.58 -6.45
C VAL A 326 -14.17 2.22 -7.73
N ARG A 327 -13.64 3.40 -8.07
CA ARG A 327 -13.99 4.09 -9.32
C ARG A 327 -13.08 3.59 -10.43
N ALA A 328 -13.53 2.68 -11.30
CA ALA A 328 -12.76 2.20 -12.47
C ALA A 328 -11.40 1.53 -12.12
N LEU A 329 -11.40 0.56 -11.22
CA LEU A 329 -10.24 -0.30 -10.97
C LEU A 329 -10.10 -1.36 -12.05
N GLY A 330 -8.94 -1.39 -12.70
CA GLY A 330 -8.53 -2.54 -13.50
C GLY A 330 -8.05 -3.69 -12.60
N VAL A 331 -8.37 -4.93 -12.97
CA VAL A 331 -7.71 -6.11 -12.43
C VAL A 331 -7.18 -6.94 -13.59
N SER A 332 -5.89 -7.29 -13.56
CA SER A 332 -5.25 -8.08 -14.61
C SER A 332 -4.24 -9.07 -14.04
N GLY A 333 -3.69 -9.92 -14.90
CA GLY A 333 -2.59 -10.80 -14.58
C GLY A 333 -1.26 -10.05 -14.70
N LEU A 334 -0.36 -10.27 -13.75
CA LEU A 334 0.99 -9.72 -13.81
C LEU A 334 1.78 -10.44 -14.92
N PRO A 335 2.35 -9.75 -15.92
CA PRO A 335 3.12 -10.41 -16.97
C PRO A 335 4.34 -11.16 -16.41
N ALA A 336 4.64 -12.32 -16.97
CA ALA A 336 5.77 -13.16 -16.50
C ALA A 336 7.13 -12.45 -16.61
N ALA A 337 7.31 -11.56 -17.58
CA ALA A 337 8.53 -10.76 -17.73
C ALA A 337 8.70 -9.77 -16.57
N ASP A 338 7.64 -9.02 -16.24
CA ASP A 338 7.60 -8.10 -15.10
C ASP A 338 7.86 -8.82 -13.78
N LEU A 339 7.22 -9.97 -13.58
CA LEU A 339 7.41 -10.79 -12.40
C LEU A 339 8.88 -11.16 -12.21
N LYS A 340 9.54 -11.68 -13.24
CA LYS A 340 10.95 -12.07 -13.17
C LYS A 340 11.83 -10.89 -12.75
N GLY A 341 11.59 -9.71 -13.31
CA GLY A 341 12.29 -8.49 -12.92
C GLY A 341 12.05 -8.11 -11.47
N ILE A 342 10.79 -8.12 -11.02
CA ILE A 342 10.41 -7.81 -9.64
C ILE A 342 11.08 -8.78 -8.67
N LEU A 343 10.99 -10.09 -8.89
CA LEU A 343 11.55 -11.11 -8.02
C LEU A 343 13.08 -11.03 -7.95
N ALA A 344 13.75 -10.78 -9.09
CA ALA A 344 15.19 -10.57 -9.13
C ALA A 344 15.63 -9.36 -8.30
N ILE A 345 14.94 -8.23 -8.43
CA ILE A 345 15.28 -6.98 -7.71
C ILE A 345 15.00 -7.11 -6.21
N THR A 346 13.96 -7.85 -5.83
CA THR A 346 13.54 -8.02 -4.43
C THR A 346 14.21 -9.19 -3.72
N GLY A 347 15.00 -10.01 -4.43
CA GLY A 347 15.74 -11.14 -3.87
C GLY A 347 14.92 -12.44 -3.69
N TRP A 348 13.73 -12.50 -4.28
CA TRP A 348 12.84 -13.67 -4.29
C TRP A 348 12.95 -14.53 -5.56
N GLY A 349 13.78 -14.09 -6.52
CA GLY A 349 14.06 -14.76 -7.80
C GLY A 349 14.75 -16.10 -7.68
#